data_AF-A0A836W006-F1
#
_entry.id   AF-A0A836W006-F1
#
_cell.length_a   1.000
_cell.length_b   1.000
_cell.length_c   1.000
_cell.angle_alpha   90.00
_cell.angle_beta   90.00
_cell.angle_gamma   90.00
#
_symmetry.space_group_name_H-M   'P 1'
#
loop_
_entity.id
_entity.type
_entity.pdbx_description
1 polymer ?
#
loop_
_entity_poly.entity_id
_entity_poly.type
_entity_poly.pdbx_seq_one_letter_code
_entity_poly.pdbx_strand_id
1 'polypeptide(L)'
;MAYLWARTVTCKNCRATVPLLKTRWLCKRTNKRVLLTLEVVEAASSPLHPGCKSTRRDVASTETYAFFDPTEPVVNLKGNLPHWRQEHVTYFVTFRLADSVPQHKLRLWRRERDEWLRSHPQPHSAATRRQYLRRFTARLERWLDAGYGECLLQRPQVRAIVEQALRHSDGERYYLDEFVVMPNHVHVLVTPRPGHSLSKIVQSWKSFTAHVINNLLGRRGALWQKEYFDHIVRNPD
;
A
#
# COMPACT_ATOMS: atom_id res chain seq x y z
N MET A 1 3.60 17.40 -16.24
CA MET A 1 2.17 17.53 -15.92
C MET A 1 1.45 16.28 -16.40
N ALA A 2 1.10 15.34 -15.51
CA ALA A 2 0.41 14.11 -15.92
C ALA A 2 -0.69 13.77 -14.91
N TYR A 3 -1.91 13.74 -15.43
CA TYR A 3 -3.13 13.36 -14.75
C TYR A 3 -3.24 11.82 -14.72
N LEU A 4 -3.43 11.23 -13.53
CA LEU A 4 -3.81 9.82 -13.41
C LEU A 4 -5.34 9.73 -13.38
N TRP A 5 -5.97 9.88 -14.55
CA TRP A 5 -7.37 9.50 -14.72
C TRP A 5 -7.45 7.98 -14.86
N ALA A 6 -8.26 7.34 -14.01
CA ALA A 6 -8.79 6.03 -14.31
C ALA A 6 -9.55 6.14 -15.64
N ARG A 7 -9.04 5.56 -16.72
CA ARG A 7 -9.79 5.50 -17.98
C ARG A 7 -10.95 4.54 -17.79
N THR A 8 -12.17 5.06 -17.91
CA THR A 8 -13.32 4.24 -18.24
C THR A 8 -13.31 3.95 -19.74
N VAL A 9 -13.56 2.71 -20.13
CA VAL A 9 -13.76 2.32 -21.52
C VAL A 9 -15.18 1.87 -21.71
N THR A 10 -15.81 2.35 -22.76
CA THR A 10 -17.13 1.89 -23.16
C THR A 10 -16.98 0.52 -23.82
N CYS A 11 -17.58 -0.52 -23.24
CA CYS A 11 -17.58 -1.87 -23.80
C CYS A 11 -18.12 -1.83 -25.23
N LYS A 12 -17.34 -2.27 -26.23
CA LYS A 12 -17.74 -2.22 -27.64
C LYS A 12 -18.97 -3.08 -27.96
N ASN A 13 -19.30 -4.06 -27.11
CA ASN A 13 -20.43 -4.97 -27.31
C ASN A 13 -21.72 -4.47 -26.63
N CYS A 14 -21.66 -4.11 -25.34
CA CYS A 14 -22.85 -3.74 -24.57
C CYS A 14 -22.94 -2.25 -24.22
N ARG A 15 -21.98 -1.43 -24.66
CA ARG A 15 -21.88 0.02 -24.40
C ARG A 15 -21.83 0.44 -22.93
N ALA A 16 -21.68 -0.50 -21.99
CA ALA A 16 -21.48 -0.18 -20.58
C ALA A 16 -20.11 0.50 -20.36
N THR A 17 -20.07 1.49 -19.48
CA THR A 17 -18.84 2.19 -19.08
C THR A 17 -18.11 1.33 -18.04
N VAL A 18 -16.98 0.73 -18.44
CA VAL A 18 -16.19 -0.18 -17.59
C VAL A 18 -14.89 0.52 -17.16
N PRO A 19 -14.60 0.64 -15.85
CA PRO A 19 -13.31 1.14 -15.41
C PRO A 19 -12.21 0.15 -15.79
N LEU A 20 -11.15 0.61 -16.47
CA LEU A 20 -9.94 -0.22 -16.68
C LEU A 20 -9.19 -0.38 -15.35
N LEU A 21 -9.66 -1.28 -14.49
CA LEU A 21 -8.84 -1.83 -13.42
C LEU A 21 -7.89 -2.86 -14.02
N LYS A 22 -6.64 -2.46 -14.24
CA LYS A 22 -5.52 -3.37 -14.09
C LYS A 22 -4.78 -2.90 -12.85
N THR A 23 -4.86 -3.67 -11.77
CA THR A 23 -3.91 -3.66 -10.64
C THR A 23 -2.51 -3.91 -11.23
N ARG A 24 -1.89 -2.87 -11.76
CA ARG A 24 -0.57 -2.87 -12.40
C ARG A 24 0.07 -1.51 -12.15
N TRP A 25 0.82 -1.44 -11.07
CA TRP A 25 1.68 -0.30 -10.74
C TRP A 25 2.80 -0.21 -11.78
N LEU A 26 2.98 0.98 -12.36
CA LEU A 26 4.01 1.32 -13.33
C LEU A 26 4.96 2.32 -12.68
N CYS A 27 6.13 1.86 -12.26
CA CYS A 27 7.23 2.73 -11.83
C CYS A 27 7.78 3.51 -13.04
N LYS A 28 8.05 4.81 -12.86
CA LYS A 28 8.55 5.69 -13.92
C LYS A 28 10.08 5.63 -13.98
N ARG A 29 10.63 4.69 -14.75
CA ARG A 29 11.98 4.86 -15.34
C ARG A 29 11.86 5.42 -16.75
N THR A 30 12.75 6.34 -17.11
CA THR A 30 12.70 7.21 -18.29
C THR A 30 12.61 6.52 -19.66
N ASN A 31 12.59 5.18 -19.76
CA ASN A 31 12.26 4.48 -21.01
C ASN A 31 11.86 2.99 -20.86
N LYS A 32 11.40 2.54 -19.70
CA LYS A 32 10.88 1.16 -19.53
C LYS A 32 9.67 1.14 -18.60
N ARG A 33 8.58 0.52 -19.07
CA ARG A 33 7.39 0.18 -18.28
C ARG A 33 7.70 -1.10 -17.51
N VAL A 34 8.02 -1.00 -16.22
CA VAL A 34 8.28 -2.18 -15.37
C VAL A 34 7.04 -2.48 -14.53
N LEU A 35 6.60 -3.72 -14.58
CA LEU A 35 5.55 -4.28 -13.73
C LEU A 35 6.16 -4.54 -12.35
N LEU A 36 5.76 -3.78 -11.32
CA LEU A 36 6.13 -4.14 -9.96
C LEU A 36 5.35 -5.40 -9.57
N THR A 37 6.06 -6.52 -9.54
CA THR A 37 5.55 -7.79 -9.03
C THR A 37 6.08 -7.93 -7.62
N LEU A 38 5.24 -8.28 -6.65
CA LEU A 38 5.72 -8.66 -5.32
C LEU A 38 6.60 -9.91 -5.44
N GLU A 39 7.90 -9.71 -5.60
CA GLU A 39 8.89 -10.77 -5.61
C GLU A 39 9.47 -10.96 -4.20
N VAL A 40 9.64 -12.22 -3.81
CA VAL A 40 10.32 -12.58 -2.58
C VAL A 40 11.79 -12.75 -2.91
N VAL A 41 12.59 -11.71 -2.65
CA VAL A 41 14.05 -11.77 -2.77
C VAL A 41 14.64 -12.33 -1.46
N GLU A 42 15.53 -13.31 -1.57
CA GLU A 42 16.31 -13.85 -0.43
C GLU A 42 17.37 -12.83 -0.02
N ALA A 43 17.59 -12.66 1.29
CA ALA A 43 18.72 -11.86 1.77
C ALA A 43 20.01 -12.63 1.44
N ALA A 44 20.69 -12.22 0.36
CA ALA A 44 21.93 -12.84 -0.04
C ALA A 44 23.01 -12.53 1.02
N SER A 45 23.53 -13.58 1.65
CA SER A 45 24.86 -13.57 2.24
C SER A 45 25.87 -13.38 1.10
N SER A 46 26.77 -12.41 1.20
CA SER A 46 27.99 -12.42 0.39
C SER A 46 29.19 -11.77 1.08
N PRO A 47 30.39 -12.34 0.88
CA PRO A 47 31.65 -11.76 1.34
C PRO A 47 32.18 -10.69 0.39
N LEU A 48 32.95 -9.76 0.97
CA LEU A 48 33.72 -8.69 0.31
C LEU A 48 34.89 -9.27 -0.50
N HIS A 49 35.15 -8.75 -1.72
CA HIS A 49 36.47 -8.23 -2.17
C HIS A 49 36.50 -7.72 -3.64
N PRO A 50 37.55 -6.99 -4.11
CA PRO A 50 37.39 -5.63 -4.59
C PRO A 50 37.82 -5.39 -6.05
N GLY A 51 37.37 -4.26 -6.61
CA GLY A 51 38.15 -3.54 -7.63
C GLY A 51 37.45 -3.31 -8.96
N CYS A 52 36.87 -2.13 -9.13
CA CYS A 52 36.99 -1.37 -10.37
C CYS A 52 36.67 0.10 -10.12
N LYS A 53 37.65 0.98 -10.36
CA LYS A 53 37.49 2.44 -10.28
C LYS A 53 36.90 2.93 -11.60
N SER A 54 35.81 3.69 -11.57
CA SER A 54 35.54 4.67 -12.62
C SER A 54 34.93 5.94 -12.03
N THR A 55 35.44 7.05 -12.53
CA THR A 55 35.42 8.40 -11.98
C THR A 55 34.12 9.15 -12.24
N ARG A 56 33.78 10.00 -11.27
CA ARG A 56 32.62 10.90 -11.21
C ARG A 56 32.41 11.76 -12.46
N ARG A 57 31.13 12.02 -12.75
CA ARG A 57 30.65 13.38 -13.05
C ARG A 57 29.21 13.54 -12.58
N ASP A 58 28.99 14.60 -11.79
CA ASP A 58 27.77 14.96 -11.07
C ASP A 58 26.61 15.39 -11.99
N VAL A 59 25.39 14.93 -11.66
CA VAL A 59 24.13 15.67 -11.85
C VAL A 59 23.19 15.31 -10.67
N ALA A 60 22.61 16.36 -10.07
CA ALA A 60 21.95 16.41 -8.78
C ALA A 60 20.61 15.64 -8.63
N SER A 61 20.33 15.29 -7.37
CA SER A 61 19.08 14.80 -6.74
C SER A 61 18.52 13.45 -7.22
N THR A 62 19.03 12.34 -6.65
CA THR A 62 18.48 10.98 -6.80
C THR A 62 18.28 10.31 -5.43
N GLU A 63 17.51 10.92 -4.53
CA GLU A 63 17.08 10.27 -3.29
C GLU A 63 15.56 10.33 -3.24
N THR A 64 14.85 9.20 -3.32
CA THR A 64 13.38 9.25 -3.15
C THR A 64 12.79 7.97 -2.56
N TYR A 65 13.43 6.82 -2.76
CA TYR A 65 13.05 5.57 -2.11
C TYR A 65 14.17 5.07 -1.21
N ALA A 66 13.82 4.79 0.04
CA ALA A 66 14.67 4.10 0.98
C ALA A 66 14.06 2.73 1.21
N PHE A 67 14.82 1.70 0.88
CA PHE A 67 14.37 0.32 0.92
C PHE A 67 14.69 -0.32 2.26
N PHE A 68 14.08 -1.47 2.52
CA PHE A 68 14.44 -2.32 3.64
C PHE A 68 15.96 -2.55 3.71
N ASP A 69 16.58 -2.15 4.83
CA ASP A 69 17.98 -2.44 5.12
C ASP A 69 18.05 -3.56 6.18
N PRO A 70 18.58 -4.76 5.84
CA PRO A 70 18.66 -5.87 6.77
C PRO A 70 19.66 -5.67 7.92
N THR A 71 20.52 -4.65 7.83
CA THR A 71 21.57 -4.35 8.83
C THR A 71 21.09 -3.42 9.94
N GLU A 72 19.94 -2.77 9.75
CA GLU A 72 19.35 -1.82 10.68
C GLU A 72 18.26 -2.46 11.56
N PRO A 73 18.00 -1.92 12.78
CA PRO A 73 17.01 -2.49 13.69
C PRO A 73 15.60 -2.52 13.12
N VAL A 74 14.92 -3.64 13.31
CA VAL A 74 13.52 -3.82 12.95
C VAL A 74 12.68 -4.00 14.21
N VAL A 75 11.69 -3.12 14.40
CA VAL A 75 10.71 -3.22 15.48
C VAL A 75 9.42 -3.87 14.96
N ASN A 76 8.92 -4.89 15.65
CA ASN A 76 7.63 -5.50 15.36
C ASN A 76 6.56 -5.00 16.34
N LEU A 77 5.65 -4.15 15.88
CA LEU A 77 4.54 -3.67 16.69
C LEU A 77 3.44 -4.74 16.76
N LYS A 78 3.00 -5.08 17.99
CA LYS A 78 1.93 -6.07 18.22
C LYS A 78 0.54 -5.47 17.92
N GLY A 79 -0.24 -6.17 17.09
CA GLY A 79 -1.63 -5.90 16.68
C GLY A 79 -2.24 -7.16 16.03
N ASN A 80 -3.44 -7.13 15.41
CA ASN A 80 -3.92 -8.33 14.69
C ASN A 80 -3.18 -8.56 13.35
N LEU A 81 -2.41 -7.57 12.89
CA LEU A 81 -1.47 -7.67 11.79
C LEU A 81 -0.06 -7.32 12.30
N PRO A 82 0.98 -8.09 11.92
CA PRO A 82 2.36 -7.77 12.29
C PRO A 82 2.83 -6.55 11.50
N HIS A 83 3.26 -5.51 12.21
CA HIS A 83 3.69 -4.25 11.63
C HIS A 83 5.18 -4.07 11.86
N TRP A 84 5.97 -4.29 10.81
CA TRP A 84 7.43 -4.18 10.84
C TRP A 84 7.79 -2.72 10.68
N ARG A 85 8.72 -2.21 11.48
CA ARG A 85 9.15 -0.82 11.47
C ARG A 85 10.65 -0.73 11.41
N GLN A 86 11.11 0.11 10.50
CA GLN A 86 12.47 0.53 10.30
C GLN A 86 12.46 2.04 10.02
N GLU A 87 13.44 2.77 10.53
CA GLU A 87 13.52 4.20 10.30
C GLU A 87 13.88 4.50 8.85
N HIS A 88 13.40 5.63 8.35
CA HIS A 88 13.71 6.18 7.03
C HIS A 88 13.31 5.34 5.82
N VAL A 89 12.67 4.18 5.96
CA VAL A 89 12.25 3.36 4.81
C VAL A 89 10.87 3.75 4.26
N THR A 90 10.65 3.45 2.99
CA THR A 90 9.36 3.58 2.32
C THR A 90 8.45 2.39 2.65
N TYR A 91 7.20 2.70 2.98
CA TYR A 91 6.15 1.73 3.24
C TYR A 91 5.10 1.78 2.14
N PHE A 92 4.66 0.61 1.71
CA PHE A 92 3.38 0.47 1.04
C PHE A 92 2.30 0.29 2.09
N VAL A 93 1.30 1.17 2.06
CA VAL A 93 0.16 1.18 2.99
C VAL A 93 -1.12 0.96 2.22
N THR A 94 -2.00 0.11 2.76
CA THR A 94 -3.39 -0.02 2.33
C THR A 94 -4.34 0.21 3.49
N PHE A 95 -5.22 1.20 3.38
CA PHE A 95 -6.33 1.38 4.32
C PHE A 95 -7.65 1.45 3.55
N ARG A 96 -8.73 0.95 4.16
CA ARG A 96 -9.99 0.67 3.46
C ARG A 96 -11.22 1.02 4.27
N LEU A 97 -12.32 1.31 3.59
CA LEU A 97 -13.62 1.54 4.22
C LEU A 97 -14.03 0.32 5.04
N ALA A 98 -14.75 0.53 6.15
CA ALA A 98 -15.13 -0.52 7.08
C ALA A 98 -16.01 -1.61 6.43
N ASP A 99 -16.77 -1.25 5.41
CA ASP A 99 -17.73 -2.07 4.66
C ASP A 99 -17.18 -2.63 3.34
N SER A 100 -15.93 -2.31 2.97
CA SER A 100 -15.28 -2.68 1.70
C SER A 100 -15.13 -4.18 1.43
N VAL A 101 -15.36 -5.05 2.43
CA VAL A 101 -15.36 -6.52 2.26
C VAL A 101 -16.54 -7.10 3.04
N PRO A 102 -17.39 -7.94 2.42
CA PRO A 102 -18.47 -8.60 3.12
C PRO A 102 -17.98 -9.37 4.35
N GLN A 103 -18.64 -9.16 5.50
CA GLN A 103 -18.16 -9.67 6.78
C GLN A 103 -18.05 -11.20 6.82
N HIS A 104 -18.93 -11.92 6.12
CA HIS A 104 -18.84 -13.38 6.01
C HIS A 104 -17.58 -13.84 5.27
N LYS A 105 -17.18 -13.14 4.19
CA LYS A 105 -15.93 -13.41 3.46
C LYS A 105 -14.71 -13.14 4.33
N LEU A 106 -14.73 -12.04 5.07
CA LEU A 106 -13.64 -11.67 5.97
C LEU A 106 -13.47 -12.68 7.12
N ARG A 107 -14.58 -13.14 7.72
CA ARG A 107 -14.56 -14.19 8.75
C ARG A 107 -14.00 -15.50 8.22
N LEU A 108 -14.46 -15.95 7.06
CA LEU A 108 -13.95 -17.17 6.42
C LEU A 108 -12.46 -17.04 6.10
N TRP A 109 -12.05 -15.92 5.50
CA TRP A 109 -10.66 -15.63 5.16
C TRP A 109 -9.76 -15.64 6.39
N ARG A 110 -10.20 -15.05 7.52
CA ARG A 110 -9.45 -15.06 8.78
C ARG A 110 -9.27 -16.47 9.31
N ARG A 111 -10.35 -17.25 9.37
CA ARG A 111 -10.30 -18.65 9.81
C ARG A 111 -9.30 -19.48 9.00
N GLU A 112 -9.39 -19.41 7.68
CA GLU A 112 -8.49 -20.13 6.77
C GLU A 112 -7.03 -19.67 6.91
N ARG A 113 -6.82 -18.37 7.11
CA ARG A 113 -5.48 -17.80 7.33
C ARG A 113 -4.90 -18.30 8.65
N ASP A 114 -5.67 -18.24 9.72
CA ASP A 114 -5.21 -18.60 11.06
C ASP A 114 -4.93 -20.11 11.18
N GLU A 115 -5.70 -20.95 10.46
CA GLU A 115 -5.42 -22.37 10.29
C GLU A 115 -4.16 -22.63 9.45
N TRP A 116 -3.99 -21.90 8.35
CA TRP A 116 -2.79 -22.01 7.52
C TRP A 116 -1.53 -21.58 8.29
N LEU A 117 -1.59 -20.50 9.08
CA LEU A 117 -0.46 -20.03 9.90
C LEU A 117 -0.12 -21.03 11.02
N ARG A 118 -1.11 -21.72 11.59
CA ARG A 118 -0.86 -22.80 12.58
C ARG A 118 -0.18 -24.01 11.95
N SER A 119 -0.52 -24.36 10.70
CA SER A 119 0.10 -25.47 9.98
C SER A 119 1.44 -25.12 9.31
N HIS A 120 1.79 -23.84 9.23
CA HIS A 120 3.03 -23.33 8.64
C HIS A 120 3.71 -22.40 9.65
N PRO A 121 4.32 -22.94 10.72
CA PRO A 121 5.03 -22.11 11.70
C PRO A 121 6.22 -21.39 11.04
N GLN A 122 6.60 -20.26 11.61
CA GLN A 122 7.78 -19.51 11.17
C GLN A 122 9.07 -20.26 11.55
N PRO A 123 10.19 -20.04 10.83
CA PRO A 123 10.37 -19.11 9.70
C PRO A 123 9.83 -19.66 8.37
N HIS A 124 9.23 -18.80 7.56
CA HIS A 124 8.72 -19.18 6.23
C HIS A 124 9.81 -19.07 5.16
N SER A 125 9.93 -20.12 4.33
CA SER A 125 10.72 -20.09 3.08
C SER A 125 10.13 -19.12 2.06
N ALA A 126 10.90 -18.76 1.04
CA ALA A 126 10.40 -17.90 -0.04
C ALA A 126 9.16 -18.48 -0.75
N ALA A 127 9.14 -19.80 -0.96
CA ALA A 127 7.99 -20.51 -1.54
C ALA A 127 6.74 -20.41 -0.65
N THR A 128 6.90 -20.63 0.66
CA THR A 128 5.82 -20.52 1.66
C THR A 128 5.26 -19.09 1.72
N ARG A 129 6.14 -18.07 1.69
CA ARG A 129 5.72 -16.65 1.63
C ARG A 129 4.95 -16.33 0.34
N ARG A 130 5.41 -16.80 -0.82
CA ARG A 130 4.69 -16.64 -2.11
C ARG A 130 3.32 -17.28 -2.07
N GLN A 131 3.21 -18.48 -1.49
CA GLN A 131 1.92 -19.16 -1.31
C GLN A 131 0.99 -18.35 -0.41
N TYR A 132 1.49 -17.80 0.70
CA TYR A 132 0.72 -16.92 1.59
C TYR A 132 0.21 -15.69 0.85
N LEU A 133 1.09 -14.96 0.14
CA LEU A 133 0.73 -13.76 -0.61
C LEU A 133 -0.35 -14.07 -1.67
N ARG A 134 -0.21 -15.17 -2.42
CA ARG A 134 -1.18 -15.60 -3.42
C ARG A 134 -2.54 -15.97 -2.81
N ARG A 135 -2.53 -16.71 -1.69
CA ARG A 135 -3.74 -17.27 -1.08
C ARG A 135 -4.52 -16.23 -0.28
N PHE A 136 -3.81 -15.36 0.44
CA PHE A 136 -4.42 -14.45 1.40
C PHE A 136 -4.42 -13.00 0.92
N THR A 137 -3.24 -12.43 0.64
CA THR A 137 -3.12 -11.02 0.23
C THR A 137 -3.80 -10.76 -1.10
N ALA A 138 -3.42 -11.47 -2.17
CA ALA A 138 -3.99 -11.27 -3.50
C ALA A 138 -5.50 -11.56 -3.55
N ARG A 139 -6.00 -12.46 -2.69
CA ARG A 139 -7.44 -12.73 -2.58
C ARG A 139 -8.19 -11.57 -1.94
N LEU A 140 -7.61 -10.96 -0.91
CA LEU A 140 -8.19 -9.77 -0.27
C LEU A 140 -8.20 -8.60 -1.25
N GLU A 141 -7.09 -8.33 -1.94
CA GLU A 141 -6.99 -7.30 -2.98
C GLU A 141 -8.07 -7.47 -4.06
N ARG A 142 -8.27 -8.69 -4.57
CA ARG A 142 -9.36 -8.98 -5.53
C ARG A 142 -10.75 -8.65 -4.99
N TRP A 143 -10.99 -8.79 -3.68
CA TRP A 143 -12.27 -8.41 -3.09
C TRP A 143 -12.40 -6.90 -2.90
N LEU A 144 -11.30 -6.19 -2.66
CA LEU A 144 -11.30 -4.72 -2.64
C LEU A 144 -11.60 -4.16 -4.03
N ASP A 145 -10.90 -4.68 -5.05
CA ASP A 145 -11.09 -4.34 -6.46
C ASP A 145 -12.50 -4.66 -6.98
N ALA A 146 -13.19 -5.63 -6.37
CA ALA A 146 -14.58 -5.94 -6.71
C ALA A 146 -15.59 -4.87 -6.28
N GLY A 147 -15.17 -3.85 -5.51
CA GLY A 147 -16.02 -2.70 -5.19
C GLY A 147 -17.20 -3.02 -4.26
N TYR A 148 -17.03 -3.94 -3.30
CA TYR A 148 -18.04 -4.15 -2.27
C TYR A 148 -18.18 -2.93 -1.34
N GLY A 149 -19.34 -2.86 -0.67
CA GLY A 149 -19.70 -1.76 0.22
C GLY A 149 -20.29 -0.57 -0.55
N GLU A 150 -20.45 0.54 0.15
CA GLU A 150 -21.03 1.77 -0.38
C GLU A 150 -20.11 2.50 -1.37
N CYS A 151 -18.83 2.13 -1.44
CA CYS A 151 -17.84 2.73 -2.34
C CYS A 151 -17.81 4.26 -2.26
N LEU A 152 -17.84 4.81 -1.04
CA LEU A 152 -17.95 6.26 -0.81
C LEU A 152 -16.86 7.07 -1.50
N LEU A 153 -15.67 6.50 -1.71
CA LEU A 153 -14.53 7.17 -2.37
C LEU A 153 -14.68 7.25 -3.91
N GLN A 154 -15.76 6.72 -4.49
CA GLN A 154 -16.14 7.01 -5.87
C GLN A 154 -16.67 8.43 -6.03
N ARG A 155 -17.26 9.00 -4.96
CA ARG A 155 -17.81 10.36 -4.99
C ARG A 155 -16.64 11.35 -5.11
N PRO A 156 -16.57 12.21 -6.15
CA PRO A 156 -15.42 13.08 -6.38
C PRO A 156 -15.07 13.98 -5.18
N GLN A 157 -16.08 14.50 -4.49
CA GLN A 157 -15.93 15.31 -3.27
C GLN A 157 -15.32 14.54 -2.10
N VAL A 158 -15.68 13.26 -1.93
CA VAL A 158 -15.14 12.39 -0.87
C VAL A 158 -13.70 11.99 -1.19
N ARG A 159 -13.44 11.65 -2.45
CA ARG A 159 -12.10 11.39 -2.96
C ARG A 159 -11.16 12.56 -2.72
N ALA A 160 -11.58 13.78 -3.09
CA ALA A 160 -10.78 14.99 -2.92
C ALA A 160 -10.35 15.22 -1.46
N ILE A 161 -11.23 14.94 -0.49
CA ILE A 161 -10.88 15.03 0.95
C ILE A 161 -9.72 14.09 1.30
N VAL A 162 -9.74 12.86 0.81
CA VAL A 162 -8.66 11.90 1.06
C VAL A 162 -7.36 12.33 0.39
N GLU A 163 -7.43 12.74 -0.87
CA GLU A 163 -6.25 13.19 -1.63
C GLU A 163 -5.60 14.42 -0.98
N GLN A 164 -6.41 15.38 -0.51
CA GLN A 164 -5.93 16.55 0.23
C GLN A 164 -5.28 16.17 1.56
N ALA A 165 -5.90 15.25 2.31
CA ALA A 165 -5.34 14.78 3.59
C ALA A 165 -3.99 14.07 3.42
N LEU A 166 -3.81 13.31 2.33
CA LEU A 166 -2.53 12.67 2.00
C LEU A 166 -1.46 13.70 1.64
N ARG A 167 -1.81 14.78 0.93
CA ARG A 167 -0.86 15.83 0.52
C ARG A 167 -0.55 16.84 1.62
N HIS A 168 -1.40 16.95 2.64
CA HIS A 168 -1.36 18.06 3.60
C HIS A 168 -0.04 18.18 4.38
N SER A 169 0.59 17.07 4.75
CA SER A 169 1.83 17.07 5.54
C SER A 169 2.99 16.42 4.80
N ASP A 170 2.92 16.39 3.47
CA ASP A 170 4.02 15.98 2.61
C ASP A 170 5.20 16.96 2.75
N GLY A 171 6.41 16.44 2.87
CA GLY A 171 7.63 17.20 3.20
C GLY A 171 7.77 17.59 4.68
N GLU A 172 6.67 17.60 5.46
CA GLU A 172 6.69 17.96 6.89
C GLU A 172 6.79 16.72 7.79
N ARG A 173 5.83 15.79 7.68
CA ARG A 173 5.74 14.60 8.56
C ARG A 173 6.18 13.31 7.87
N TYR A 174 6.11 13.30 6.56
CA TYR A 174 6.47 12.20 5.69
C TYR A 174 6.81 12.73 4.31
N TYR A 175 7.55 11.95 3.53
CA TYR A 175 7.59 12.12 2.09
C TYR A 175 6.52 11.24 1.47
N LEU A 176 5.59 11.86 0.77
CA LEU A 176 4.56 11.20 -0.01
C LEU A 176 5.08 10.93 -1.41
N ASP A 177 5.05 9.67 -1.79
CA ASP A 177 5.41 9.26 -3.14
C ASP A 177 4.12 9.08 -3.97
N GLU A 178 3.86 7.90 -4.49
CA GLU A 178 2.64 7.62 -5.25
C GLU A 178 1.48 7.15 -4.35
N PHE A 179 0.26 7.49 -4.77
CA PHE A 179 -0.95 6.95 -4.13
C PHE A 179 -2.08 6.78 -5.14
N VAL A 180 -3.04 5.91 -4.80
CA VAL A 180 -4.30 5.77 -5.52
C VAL A 180 -5.46 5.66 -4.54
N VAL A 181 -6.48 6.50 -4.76
CA VAL A 181 -7.76 6.39 -4.08
C VAL A 181 -8.69 5.51 -4.93
N MET A 182 -8.89 4.28 -4.50
CA MET A 182 -9.82 3.35 -5.14
C MET A 182 -11.24 3.58 -4.58
N PRO A 183 -12.30 3.04 -5.22
CA PRO A 183 -13.69 3.21 -4.76
C PRO A 183 -13.96 2.99 -3.26
N ASN A 184 -13.27 2.05 -2.63
CA ASN A 184 -13.50 1.65 -1.24
C ASN A 184 -12.20 1.45 -0.43
N HIS A 185 -11.04 1.76 -1.01
CA HIS A 185 -9.74 1.61 -0.36
C HIS A 185 -8.72 2.59 -0.95
N VAL A 186 -7.57 2.71 -0.28
CA VAL A 186 -6.48 3.61 -0.68
C VAL A 186 -5.18 2.84 -0.57
N HIS A 187 -4.33 2.97 -1.58
CA HIS A 187 -2.94 2.53 -1.53
C HIS A 187 -2.01 3.74 -1.56
N VAL A 188 -0.96 3.72 -0.74
CA VAL A 188 -0.02 4.83 -0.60
C VAL A 188 1.41 4.30 -0.44
N LEU A 189 2.36 4.88 -1.15
CA LEU A 189 3.78 4.79 -0.88
C LEU A 189 4.20 6.01 -0.04
N VAL A 190 4.74 5.76 1.14
CA VAL A 190 5.08 6.83 2.09
C VAL A 190 6.34 6.52 2.88
N THR A 191 7.19 7.52 3.04
CA THR A 191 8.41 7.44 3.86
C THR A 191 8.25 8.37 5.07
N PRO A 192 8.05 7.86 6.30
CA PRO A 192 7.97 8.69 7.49
C PRO A 192 9.25 9.49 7.72
N ARG A 193 9.11 10.77 8.10
CA ARG A 193 10.26 11.61 8.50
C ARG A 193 10.65 11.31 9.96
N PRO A 194 11.91 11.60 10.37
CA PRO A 194 12.35 11.40 11.74
C PRO A 194 11.37 12.02 12.77
N GLY A 195 11.12 11.30 13.87
CA GLY A 195 10.15 11.72 14.90
C GLY A 195 8.67 11.41 14.59
N HIS A 196 8.34 10.97 13.37
CA HIS A 196 6.99 10.59 12.98
C HIS A 196 6.87 9.10 12.72
N SER A 197 5.96 8.43 13.44
CA SER A 197 5.69 7.01 13.18
C SER A 197 4.61 6.83 12.11
N LEU A 198 4.78 5.80 11.27
CA LEU A 198 3.79 5.42 10.26
C LEU A 198 2.37 5.28 10.84
N SER A 199 2.26 4.68 12.04
CA SER A 199 0.98 4.50 12.71
C SER A 199 0.29 5.82 13.05
N LYS A 200 1.04 6.83 13.53
CA LYS A 200 0.47 8.16 13.80
C LYS A 200 0.07 8.88 12.51
N ILE A 201 0.86 8.72 11.44
CA ILE A 201 0.56 9.28 10.12
C ILE A 201 -0.76 8.70 9.58
N VAL A 202 -0.87 7.37 9.49
CA VAL A 202 -2.07 6.70 8.98
C VAL A 202 -3.28 6.97 9.88
N GLN A 203 -3.10 7.01 11.20
CA GLN A 203 -4.16 7.42 12.14
C GLN A 203 -4.65 8.85 11.86
N SER A 204 -3.73 9.78 11.64
CA SER A 204 -4.06 11.18 11.34
C SER A 204 -4.88 11.29 10.05
N TRP A 205 -4.46 10.63 8.97
CA TRP A 205 -5.23 10.58 7.72
C TRP A 205 -6.62 10.01 7.93
N LYS A 206 -6.73 8.84 8.56
CA LYS A 206 -8.01 8.14 8.76
C LYS A 206 -8.95 8.94 9.67
N SER A 207 -8.45 9.53 10.74
CA SER A 207 -9.25 10.30 11.69
C SER A 207 -9.81 11.57 11.04
N PHE A 208 -8.93 12.37 10.42
CA PHE A 208 -9.32 13.61 9.76
C PHE A 208 -10.35 13.35 8.65
N THR A 209 -10.04 12.42 7.74
CA THR A 209 -10.92 12.11 6.60
C THR A 209 -12.25 11.52 7.08
N ALA A 210 -12.25 10.64 8.08
CA ALA A 210 -13.50 10.10 8.64
C ALA A 210 -14.40 11.19 9.18
N HIS A 211 -13.84 12.15 9.92
CA HIS A 211 -14.62 13.25 10.49
C HIS A 211 -15.22 14.13 9.38
N VAL A 212 -14.41 14.59 8.44
CA VAL A 212 -14.86 15.48 7.35
C VAL A 212 -15.89 14.78 6.46
N ILE A 213 -15.64 13.52 6.07
CA ILE A 213 -16.55 12.76 5.20
C ILE A 213 -17.87 12.45 5.92
N ASN A 214 -17.83 12.09 7.21
CA ASN A 214 -19.06 11.85 7.97
C ASN A 214 -19.91 13.12 8.07
N ASN A 215 -19.30 14.26 8.37
CA ASN A 215 -20.00 15.54 8.41
C ASN A 215 -20.60 15.89 7.04
N LEU A 216 -19.80 15.79 5.97
CA LEU A 216 -20.23 16.07 4.60
C LEU A 216 -21.44 15.22 4.18
N LEU A 217 -21.50 13.96 4.62
CA LEU A 217 -22.53 13.01 4.24
C LEU A 217 -23.66 12.87 5.26
N GLY A 218 -23.64 13.63 6.37
CA GLY A 218 -24.60 13.49 7.46
C GLY A 218 -24.55 12.11 8.15
N ARG A 219 -23.40 11.43 8.11
CA ARG A 219 -23.22 10.07 8.65
C ARG A 219 -22.65 10.09 10.06
N ARG A 220 -22.84 8.99 10.78
CA ARG A 220 -22.21 8.71 12.08
C ARG A 220 -21.58 7.32 12.05
N GLY A 221 -20.61 7.09 12.94
CA GLY A 221 -19.92 5.80 13.07
C GLY A 221 -18.61 5.70 12.29
N ALA A 222 -18.06 4.48 12.24
CA ALA A 222 -16.76 4.22 11.65
C ALA A 222 -16.80 4.25 10.12
N LEU A 223 -16.02 5.15 9.52
CA LEU A 223 -15.81 5.17 8.07
C LEU A 223 -14.78 4.11 7.64
N TRP A 224 -13.65 4.07 8.34
CA TRP A 224 -12.52 3.21 8.01
C TRP A 224 -12.52 1.93 8.84
N GLN A 225 -11.99 0.85 8.25
CA GLN A 225 -11.63 -0.33 9.03
C GLN A 225 -10.56 0.06 10.08
N LYS A 226 -10.60 -0.56 11.26
CA LYS A 226 -9.75 -0.18 12.41
C LYS A 226 -8.26 -0.22 12.09
N GLU A 227 -7.78 -1.35 11.58
CA GLU A 227 -6.38 -1.54 11.21
C GLU A 227 -6.11 -1.05 9.77
N TYR A 228 -4.86 -1.16 9.34
CA TYR A 228 -4.44 -0.98 7.96
C TYR A 228 -3.42 -2.08 7.66
N PHE A 229 -3.17 -2.33 6.39
CA PHE A 229 -2.09 -3.21 5.96
C PHE A 229 -0.87 -2.36 5.60
N ASP A 230 0.31 -2.78 6.00
CA ASP A 230 1.55 -2.20 5.50
C ASP A 230 2.65 -3.26 5.29
N HIS A 231 3.60 -2.93 4.42
CA HIS A 231 4.88 -3.61 4.34
C HIS A 231 5.98 -2.63 3.89
N ILE A 232 7.21 -2.91 4.30
CA ILE A 232 8.39 -2.16 3.86
C ILE A 232 8.70 -2.54 2.41
N VAL A 233 8.95 -1.54 1.56
CA VAL A 233 9.40 -1.76 0.18
C VAL A 233 10.84 -2.28 0.22
N ARG A 234 11.12 -3.39 -0.45
CA ARG A 234 12.37 -4.13 -0.28
C ARG A 234 13.44 -3.82 -1.31
N ASN A 235 13.04 -3.40 -2.50
CA ASN A 235 13.90 -3.19 -3.63
C ASN A 235 13.19 -2.29 -4.67
N PRO A 236 13.94 -1.68 -5.60
CA PRO A 236 13.39 -0.84 -6.66
C PRO A 236 12.70 -1.58 -7.81
N ASP A 237 12.83 -2.92 -7.87
CA ASP A 237 12.29 -3.81 -8.92
C ASP A 237 11.11 -4.63 -8.38
#